data_AF-A0A836TAS5-F1
#
_entry.id   AF-A0A836TAS5-F1
#
_cell.length_a   1.000
_cell.length_b   1.000
_cell.length_c   1.000
_cell.angle_alpha   90.00
_cell.angle_beta   90.00
_cell.angle_gamma   90.00
#
_symmetry.space_group_name_H-M   'P 1'
#
loop_
_entity.id
_entity.type
_entity.pdbx_description
1 polymer ?
#
loop_
_entity_poly.entity_id
_entity_poly.type
_entity_poly.pdbx_seq_one_letter_code
_entity_poly.pdbx_strand_id
1 'polypeptide(L)'
;MTKVKNKENIKYALKYILLDFDIDEFVALDIYDIERALRTNDQVLISMVNEILQKFKKEITEPGVYEFILGFAKDNTPLLYKELKNLKQSKNKKF
;
A
#
# COMPACT_ATOMS: atom_id res chain seq x y z
N MET A 1 -15.58 -15.06 7.41
CA MET A 1 -14.12 -15.17 7.62
C MET A 1 -13.46 -15.41 6.28
N THR A 2 -12.94 -14.36 5.65
CA THR A 2 -12.18 -14.46 4.39
C THR A 2 -10.96 -15.35 4.65
N LYS A 3 -10.81 -16.45 3.90
CA LYS A 3 -9.67 -17.37 4.03
C LYS A 3 -8.39 -16.55 4.11
N VAL A 4 -7.62 -16.71 5.18
CA VAL A 4 -6.29 -16.11 5.32
C VAL A 4 -5.50 -16.52 4.07
N LYS A 5 -5.24 -15.57 3.17
CA LYS A 5 -4.38 -15.80 2.00
C LYS A 5 -3.04 -16.28 2.55
N ASN A 6 -2.58 -17.45 2.12
CA ASN A 6 -1.23 -17.90 2.47
C ASN A 6 -0.20 -16.94 1.84
N LYS A 7 1.07 -17.05 2.26
CA LYS A 7 2.16 -16.17 1.82
C LYS A 7 2.27 -16.03 0.29
N GLU A 8 2.09 -17.12 -0.44
CA GLU A 8 2.17 -17.11 -1.91
C GLU A 8 1.02 -16.33 -2.56
N ASN A 9 -0.20 -16.44 -2.01
CA ASN A 9 -1.34 -15.66 -2.50
C ASN A 9 -1.13 -14.15 -2.25
N ILE A 10 -0.53 -13.78 -1.13
CA ILE A 10 -0.17 -12.38 -0.84
C ILE A 10 0.88 -11.92 -1.85
N LYS A 11 1.96 -12.70 -2.03
CA LYS A 11 3.02 -12.40 -3.00
C LYS A 11 2.47 -12.22 -4.41
N TYR A 12 1.55 -13.08 -4.84
CA TYR A 12 0.91 -12.99 -6.14
C TYR A 12 0.09 -11.69 -6.27
N ALA A 13 -0.71 -11.34 -5.26
CA ALA A 13 -1.43 -10.06 -5.25
C ALA A 13 -0.47 -8.86 -5.37
N LEU A 14 0.61 -8.83 -4.58
CA LEU A 14 1.61 -7.75 -4.66
C LEU A 14 2.27 -7.64 -6.04
N LYS A 15 2.47 -8.76 -6.75
CA LYS A 15 2.97 -8.72 -8.14
C LYS A 15 1.99 -8.07 -9.10
N TYR A 16 0.69 -8.33 -8.95
CA TYR A 16 -0.35 -7.72 -9.79
C TYR A 16 -0.38 -6.21 -9.58
N ILE A 17 -0.39 -5.76 -8.33
CA ILE A 17 -0.37 -4.34 -7.95
C ILE A 17 0.85 -3.63 -8.53
N LEU A 18 2.01 -4.29 -8.57
CA LEU A 18 3.22 -3.73 -9.18
C LEU A 18 3.12 -3.59 -10.70
N LEU A 19 2.42 -4.50 -11.38
CA LEU A 19 2.27 -4.49 -12.83
C LEU A 19 1.31 -3.38 -13.25
N ASP A 20 0.12 -3.36 -12.65
CA ASP A 20 -0.95 -2.45 -13.00
C ASP A 20 -1.49 -1.78 -11.74
N PHE A 21 -1.46 -0.45 -11.73
CA PHE A 21 -1.85 0.33 -10.56
C PHE A 21 -3.07 1.18 -10.93
N ASP A 22 -4.21 0.80 -10.38
CA ASP A 22 -5.48 1.51 -10.53
C ASP A 22 -5.92 2.01 -9.14
N ILE A 23 -6.34 3.27 -9.06
CA ILE A 23 -6.66 3.91 -7.76
C ILE A 23 -7.94 3.34 -7.16
N ASP A 24 -8.94 3.02 -7.98
CA ASP A 24 -10.22 2.50 -7.53
C ASP A 24 -10.04 1.07 -7.00
N GLU A 25 -9.31 0.23 -7.73
CA GLU A 25 -8.91 -1.11 -7.26
C GLU A 25 -8.03 -1.03 -6.01
N PHE A 26 -7.10 -0.07 -5.98
CA PHE A 26 -6.18 0.07 -4.87
C PHE A 26 -6.93 0.26 -3.55
N VAL A 27 -7.86 1.22 -3.53
CA VAL A 27 -8.67 1.55 -2.36
C VAL A 27 -9.65 0.43 -2.02
N ALA A 28 -10.23 -0.24 -3.02
CA ALA A 28 -11.22 -1.28 -2.81
C ALA A 28 -10.62 -2.60 -2.28
N LEU A 29 -9.45 -3.01 -2.77
CA LEU A 29 -8.90 -4.36 -2.58
C LEU A 29 -7.43 -4.36 -2.15
N ASP A 30 -6.57 -3.65 -2.87
CA ASP A 30 -5.12 -3.82 -2.72
C ASP A 30 -4.59 -3.37 -1.37
N ILE A 31 -5.19 -2.33 -0.77
CA ILE A 31 -4.79 -1.89 0.57
C ILE A 31 -4.84 -3.03 1.58
N TYR A 32 -5.76 -3.98 1.44
CA TYR A 32 -5.92 -5.10 2.35
C TYR A 32 -4.88 -6.18 2.10
N ASP A 33 -4.48 -6.38 0.85
CA ASP A 33 -3.39 -7.31 0.52
C ASP A 33 -2.03 -6.75 0.96
N ILE A 34 -1.83 -5.44 0.87
CA ILE A 34 -0.65 -4.75 1.42
C ILE A 34 -0.64 -4.81 2.95
N GLU A 35 -1.76 -4.54 3.61
CA GLU A 35 -1.88 -4.67 5.07
C GLU A 35 -1.56 -6.10 5.53
N ARG A 36 -2.05 -7.12 4.82
CA ARG A 36 -1.72 -8.52 5.10
C ARG A 36 -0.23 -8.78 4.92
N ALA A 37 0.39 -8.27 3.86
CA ALA A 37 1.83 -8.39 3.63
C ALA A 37 2.64 -7.81 4.81
N LEU A 38 2.31 -6.60 5.25
CA LEU A 38 2.96 -5.94 6.39
C LEU A 38 2.80 -6.76 7.69
N ARG A 39 1.64 -7.40 7.92
CA ARG A 39 1.41 -8.25 9.10
C ARG A 39 2.27 -9.51 9.14
N THR A 40 2.78 -9.97 7.99
CA THR A 40 3.61 -11.18 7.96
C THR A 40 5.01 -10.99 8.55
N ASN A 41 5.50 -9.74 8.65
CA ASN A 41 6.90 -9.40 8.95
C ASN A 41 7.93 -10.06 8.02
N ASP A 42 7.49 -10.58 6.86
CA ASP A 42 8.38 -11.19 5.88
C ASP A 42 9.11 -10.12 5.06
N GLN A 43 10.44 -10.17 5.08
CA GLN A 43 11.27 -9.14 4.45
C GLN A 43 11.06 -9.05 2.94
N VAL A 44 10.78 -10.17 2.27
CA VAL A 44 10.53 -10.17 0.81
C VAL A 44 9.21 -9.46 0.51
N LEU A 45 8.15 -9.78 1.25
CA LEU A 45 6.85 -9.12 1.09
C LEU A 45 6.91 -7.63 1.44
N ILE A 46 7.63 -7.26 2.50
CA ILE A 46 7.84 -5.85 2.89
C ILE A 46 8.60 -5.09 1.79
N SER A 47 9.63 -5.69 1.18
CA SER A 47 10.34 -5.09 0.05
C SER A 47 9.39 -4.80 -1.12
N MET A 48 8.53 -5.76 -1.47
CA MET A 48 7.53 -5.57 -2.51
C MET A 48 6.53 -4.47 -2.17
N VAL A 49 6.08 -4.37 -0.92
CA VAL A 49 5.23 -3.26 -0.46
C VAL A 49 5.95 -1.92 -0.65
N ASN A 50 7.22 -1.82 -0.27
CA ASN A 50 7.98 -0.59 -0.45
C ASN A 50 8.08 -0.19 -1.93
N GLU A 51 8.29 -1.15 -2.83
CA GLU A 51 8.29 -0.90 -4.28
C GLU A 51 6.93 -0.38 -4.78
N ILE A 52 5.82 -1.01 -4.37
CA ILE A 52 4.46 -0.56 -4.67
C ILE A 52 4.27 0.88 -4.20
N LEU A 53 4.65 1.18 -2.97
CA LEU A 53 4.46 2.51 -2.40
C LEU A 53 5.31 3.59 -3.08
N GLN A 54 6.48 3.24 -3.62
CA GLN A 54 7.26 4.16 -4.46
C GLN A 54 6.60 4.38 -5.82
N LYS A 55 5.98 3.35 -6.43
CA LYS A 55 5.19 3.49 -7.66
C LYS A 55 3.95 4.36 -7.41
N PHE A 56 3.16 4.04 -6.39
CA PHE A 56 2.03 4.81 -5.88
C PHE A 56 2.38 6.30 -5.73
N LYS A 57 3.51 6.60 -5.08
CA LYS A 57 3.96 7.98 -4.84
C LYS A 57 4.20 8.78 -6.13
N LYS A 58 4.59 8.10 -7.22
CA LYS A 58 4.85 8.72 -8.53
C LYS A 58 3.56 8.90 -9.33
N GLU A 59 2.64 7.95 -9.23
CA GLU A 59 1.42 7.92 -10.06
C GLU A 59 0.31 8.78 -9.45
N ILE A 60 0.20 8.83 -8.13
CA ILE A 60 -0.74 9.74 -7.46
C ILE A 60 -0.09 11.12 -7.30
N THR A 61 -0.40 11.99 -8.26
CA THR A 61 0.09 13.38 -8.31
C THR A 61 -0.91 14.36 -7.70
N GLU A 62 -2.18 14.00 -7.64
CA GLU A 62 -3.26 14.84 -7.11
C GLU A 62 -3.30 14.83 -5.57
N PRO A 63 -3.16 15.99 -4.90
CA PRO A 63 -3.15 16.05 -3.44
C PRO A 63 -4.44 15.52 -2.80
N GLY A 64 -5.60 15.79 -3.39
CA GLY A 64 -6.91 15.35 -2.85
C GLY A 64 -7.04 13.83 -2.81
N VAL A 65 -6.54 13.15 -3.84
CA VAL A 65 -6.55 11.68 -3.92
C VAL A 65 -5.65 11.08 -2.85
N TYR A 66 -4.46 11.64 -2.64
CA TYR A 66 -3.56 11.16 -1.59
C TYR A 66 -4.15 11.30 -0.18
N GLU A 67 -4.78 12.45 0.13
CA GLU A 67 -5.44 12.64 1.43
C GLU A 67 -6.63 11.70 1.62
N PHE A 68 -7.40 11.45 0.57
CA PHE A 68 -8.51 10.49 0.60
C PHE A 68 -8.00 9.09 0.95
N ILE A 69 -6.95 8.61 0.28
CA ILE A 69 -6.36 7.29 0.53
C ILE A 69 -5.77 7.22 1.94
N LEU A 70 -5.08 8.28 2.39
CA LEU A 70 -4.53 8.35 3.74
C LEU A 70 -5.63 8.27 4.80
N GLY A 71 -6.75 8.98 4.59
CA GLY A 71 -7.94 8.92 5.45
C GLY A 71 -8.56 7.52 5.45
N PHE A 72 -8.77 6.93 4.28
CA PHE A 72 -9.35 5.60 4.16
C PHE A 72 -8.49 4.51 4.79
N ALA A 73 -7.17 4.56 4.60
CA ALA A 73 -6.23 3.61 5.18
C ALA A 73 -6.17 3.71 6.71
N LYS A 74 -6.37 4.90 7.28
CA LYS A 74 -6.36 5.11 8.74
C LYS A 74 -7.38 4.20 9.45
N ASP A 75 -8.56 4.04 8.86
CA ASP A 75 -9.67 3.30 9.47
C ASP A 75 -9.65 1.81 9.10
N ASN A 76 -9.07 1.44 7.95
CA ASN A 76 -9.14 0.07 7.40
C ASN A 76 -7.83 -0.72 7.46
N THR A 77 -6.69 -0.05 7.32
CA THR A 77 -5.37 -0.67 7.12
C THR A 77 -4.29 0.06 7.90
N PRO A 78 -4.24 -0.11 9.24
CA PRO A 78 -3.46 0.74 10.13
C PRO A 78 -1.93 0.59 9.97
N LEU A 79 -1.41 -0.53 9.45
CA LEU A 79 0.01 -0.64 9.15
C LEU A 79 0.33 0.13 7.87
N LEU A 80 -0.49 -0.06 6.83
CA LEU A 80 -0.34 0.71 5.59
C LEU A 80 -0.46 2.22 5.83
N TYR A 81 -1.40 2.66 6.67
CA TYR A 81 -1.52 4.06 7.06
C TYR A 81 -0.21 4.64 7.60
N LYS A 82 0.53 3.89 8.43
CA LYS A 82 1.83 4.33 8.96
C LYS A 82 2.85 4.50 7.85
N GLU A 83 2.93 3.54 6.93
CA GLU A 83 3.83 3.61 5.79
C GLU A 83 3.52 4.81 4.90
N LEU A 84 2.24 5.01 4.54
CA LEU A 84 1.80 6.17 3.77
C LEU A 84 2.14 7.48 4.49
N LYS A 85 1.86 7.60 5.79
CA LYS A 85 2.21 8.81 6.55
C LYS A 85 3.70 9.14 6.49
N ASN A 86 4.57 8.12 6.60
CA ASN A 86 6.03 8.27 6.50
C ASN A 86 6.45 8.71 5.08
N LEU A 87 5.82 8.14 4.04
CA LEU A 87 6.02 8.55 2.65
C LEU A 87 5.65 10.01 2.40
N LYS A 88 4.55 10.51 2.97
CA LYS A 88 4.17 11.93 2.87
C LYS A 88 5.22 12.84 3.50
N GLN A 89 5.72 12.49 4.69
CA GLN A 89 6.74 13.29 5.39
C GLN A 89 8.06 13.36 4.61
N SER A 90 8.40 12.32 3.85
CA SER A 90 9.55 12.33 2.95
C SER A 90 9.42 13.35 1.80
N LYS A 91 8.20 13.76 1.39
CA LYS A 91 8.01 14.83 0.38
C LYS A 91 8.27 16.22 0.95
N ASN A 92 8.07 16.42 2.25
CA ASN A 92 8.18 17.74 2.91
C ASN A 92 9.58 18.06 3.44
N LYS A 93 10.52 17.11 3.40
CA LYS A 93 11.95 17.38 3.59
C LYS A 93 12.57 17.81 2.24
N LYS A 94 12.25 19.02 1.78
CA LYS A 94 13.13 19.78 0.89
C LYS A 94 13.74 20.92 1.72
N PHE A 95 15.06 21.04 1.60
CA PHE A 95 16.01 21.94 2.25
C PHE A 95 15.45 23.24 2.83
#